data_AF-A0A7C6ZW63-F1
#
_entry.id   AF-A0A7C6ZW63-F1
#
_cell.length_a   1.000
_cell.length_b   1.000
_cell.length_c   1.000
_cell.angle_alpha   90.00
_cell.angle_beta   90.00
_cell.angle_gamma   90.00
#
_symmetry.space_group_name_H-M   'P 1'
#
loop_
_entity.id
_entity.type
_entity.pdbx_description
1 polymer ?
#
loop_
_entity_poly.entity_id
_entity_poly.type
_entity_poly.pdbx_seq_one_letter_code
_entity_poly.pdbx_strand_id
1 'polypeptide(L)'
;MSAQSSVADEATPAAVTLCDPVNSDPTPVGVDDARYVRDADPIQDGAVLEPGQRFVKQWVMRNTGDTTWGNGYRLVHVANERLGAPESVPVPVTLPGAEAMISVEFVTHASPGELRSDWRLANPVGNLFGEPVWTIVFAPPVSSGDLVTEFPPPAAQLIDAEAITDFTARAAARFWNRYGGLILDECAKLAIDPADAVGVLVTESAGQPFGADGRMVIRFENHLFWRFWGKSNPDVFNQHFRFGAVESWKEHFWRPHPNDPWLPCHTGENVAEWQVFDFARRLDERAAMQSISMGAAQIMGFNYAMVGYPTPEAMFAAFEHDAGAQLRALFRFMEVNGLVDAIRNQDYRRFAVVYNGPGQPDFYAGKMSAYAAAFASVRPVAPLPAGAVMEEPPEPAAAPQPTSPKPGVPLAEADPQLYAAWREHIERGFRNNEAMFRRVLEAFMNPYWTTVWMYRILFGVGVTAFVVAAAVALIQNNIVTTLVFGGLSVAAFLGYFISRPLQALEENLQFITWLGIIYNSYWTTLTQAQEPTTYLADVKQATDDAIARMKVLMDKHTERSGARPTGKE
;
A
#
# COMPACT_ATOMS: atom_id res chain seq x y z
N MET A 1 68.03 -50.66 60.01
CA MET A 1 67.51 -51.92 59.43
C MET A 1 66.37 -51.56 58.49
N SER A 2 66.38 -52.17 57.30
CA SER A 2 65.48 -52.03 56.14
C SER A 2 63.99 -51.92 56.51
N ALA A 3 63.16 -51.14 55.82
CA ALA A 3 62.44 -51.37 54.54
C ALA A 3 60.98 -50.91 54.82
N GLN A 4 60.11 -50.37 53.97
CA GLN A 4 59.91 -50.24 52.51
C GLN A 4 58.85 -49.11 52.35
N SER A 5 58.96 -48.20 51.36
CA SER A 5 58.15 -48.16 50.11
C SER A 5 56.63 -48.40 50.33
N SER A 6 55.69 -47.51 49.99
CA SER A 6 55.40 -47.00 48.63
C SER A 6 54.29 -45.92 48.64
N VAL A 7 54.53 -44.80 47.92
CA VAL A 7 53.64 -44.03 46.98
C VAL A 7 52.21 -43.70 47.46
N ALA A 8 51.78 -42.48 47.80
CA ALA A 8 51.81 -41.12 47.19
C ALA A 8 50.76 -40.89 46.07
N ASP A 9 49.74 -40.07 46.37
CA ASP A 9 49.17 -39.00 45.51
C ASP A 9 48.11 -38.25 46.35
N GLU A 10 48.49 -37.19 47.07
CA GLU A 10 48.62 -35.78 46.68
C GLU A 10 47.27 -35.03 46.63
N ALA A 11 47.26 -33.91 47.35
CA ALA A 11 46.13 -33.30 48.02
C ALA A 11 45.63 -32.04 47.32
N THR A 12 44.39 -31.59 47.57
CA THR A 12 44.13 -30.16 47.82
C THR A 12 42.78 -29.91 48.54
N PRO A 13 42.66 -28.89 49.44
CA PRO A 13 41.62 -28.87 50.46
C PRO A 13 40.69 -27.63 50.46
N ALA A 14 39.67 -27.75 51.33
CA ALA A 14 38.95 -26.73 52.10
C ALA A 14 37.75 -25.98 51.48
N ALA A 15 36.59 -26.11 52.14
CA ALA A 15 35.62 -25.03 52.29
C ALA A 15 34.96 -25.12 53.68
N VAL A 16 35.25 -24.13 54.52
CA VAL A 16 34.60 -23.88 55.81
C VAL A 16 33.47 -22.90 55.58
N THR A 17 32.30 -23.23 56.13
CA THR A 17 31.03 -22.50 56.05
C THR A 17 31.13 -21.08 56.63
N LEU A 18 30.83 -20.07 55.81
CA LEU A 18 30.71 -18.66 56.18
C LEU A 18 29.22 -18.25 56.25
N CYS A 19 28.92 -17.36 57.19
CA CYS A 19 27.61 -16.84 57.58
C CYS A 19 26.72 -16.31 56.44
N ASP A 20 25.41 -16.39 56.66
CA ASP A 20 24.35 -15.88 55.78
C ASP A 20 24.53 -14.41 55.39
N PRO A 21 24.42 -14.04 54.09
CA PRO A 21 24.27 -12.66 53.69
C PRO A 21 22.81 -12.21 53.88
N VAL A 22 22.65 -11.00 54.43
CA VAL A 22 21.38 -10.28 54.52
C VAL A 22 20.74 -10.19 53.13
N ASN A 23 19.59 -10.84 52.96
CA ASN A 23 18.72 -10.70 51.81
C ASN A 23 18.15 -9.27 51.83
N SER A 24 18.69 -8.37 51.02
CA SER A 24 18.03 -7.11 50.68
C SER A 24 16.92 -7.42 49.68
N ASP A 25 15.68 -7.48 50.15
CA ASP A 25 14.50 -7.43 49.29
C ASP A 25 14.62 -6.22 48.33
N PRO A 26 14.41 -6.39 47.01
CA PRO A 26 14.36 -5.25 46.12
C PRO A 26 13.11 -4.44 46.48
N THR A 27 13.31 -3.18 46.91
CA THR A 27 12.27 -2.15 46.95
C THR A 27 11.47 -2.20 45.66
N PRO A 28 10.12 -2.12 45.69
CA PRO A 28 9.31 -2.06 44.49
C PRO A 28 9.81 -0.90 43.61
N VAL A 29 10.34 -1.20 42.44
CA VAL A 29 10.65 -0.20 41.42
C VAL A 29 9.31 0.32 40.95
N GLY A 30 9.01 1.59 41.20
CA GLY A 30 7.77 2.20 40.74
C GLY A 30 7.60 2.03 39.22
N VAL A 31 6.37 1.85 38.78
CA VAL A 31 6.00 1.68 37.38
C VAL A 31 5.75 3.06 36.77
N ASP A 32 6.59 3.42 35.79
CA ASP A 32 6.35 4.57 34.91
C ASP A 32 5.25 4.22 33.88
N ASP A 33 4.17 4.99 33.82
CA ASP A 33 3.14 4.83 32.79
C ASP A 33 2.45 6.18 32.47
N ALA A 34 1.92 6.28 31.26
CA ALA A 34 1.25 7.48 30.78
C ALA A 34 0.14 7.17 29.77
N ARG A 35 -0.91 7.99 29.78
CA ARG A 35 -1.96 7.97 28.76
C ARG A 35 -2.15 9.33 28.11
N TYR A 36 -2.45 9.32 26.83
CA TYR A 36 -2.89 10.51 26.11
C TYR A 36 -4.28 10.92 26.58
N VAL A 37 -4.50 12.23 26.74
CA VAL A 37 -5.81 12.80 27.11
C VAL A 37 -6.42 13.54 25.94
N ARG A 38 -5.70 14.51 25.37
CA ARG A 38 -6.15 15.36 24.25
C ARG A 38 -5.02 16.22 23.71
N ASP A 39 -5.23 16.76 22.52
CA ASP A 39 -4.45 17.87 22.00
C ASP A 39 -4.85 19.17 22.73
N ALA A 40 -3.87 20.06 22.90
CA ALA A 40 -4.03 21.38 23.48
C ALA A 40 -3.63 22.52 22.52
N ASP A 41 -3.20 22.17 21.31
CA ASP A 41 -2.87 23.11 20.24
C ASP A 41 -3.99 23.17 19.17
N PRO A 42 -4.03 24.24 18.34
CA PRO A 42 -5.03 24.39 17.28
C PRO A 42 -4.69 23.63 15.99
N ILE A 43 -3.50 23.01 15.88
CA ILE A 43 -3.03 22.33 14.66
C ILE A 43 -3.49 20.88 14.69
N GLN A 44 -4.56 20.58 13.95
CA GLN A 44 -5.08 19.21 13.88
C GLN A 44 -4.21 18.32 12.99
N ASP A 45 -4.21 17.01 13.28
CA ASP A 45 -3.62 16.03 12.38
C ASP A 45 -4.28 16.15 10.99
N GLY A 46 -3.44 16.22 9.95
CA GLY A 46 -3.84 16.48 8.57
C GLY A 46 -3.82 17.96 8.16
N ALA A 47 -3.45 18.89 9.05
CA ALA A 47 -3.34 20.31 8.71
C ALA A 47 -2.31 20.54 7.59
N VAL A 48 -2.68 21.36 6.60
CA VAL A 48 -1.78 21.81 5.53
C VAL A 48 -1.06 23.08 6.00
N LEU A 49 0.27 23.05 6.02
CA LEU A 49 1.12 24.13 6.50
C LEU A 49 2.17 24.46 5.45
N GLU A 50 2.42 25.75 5.21
CA GLU A 50 3.35 26.21 4.17
C GLU A 50 4.77 25.64 4.37
N PRO A 51 5.54 25.39 3.30
CA PRO A 51 6.95 25.02 3.41
C PRO A 51 7.77 25.98 4.28
N GLY A 52 8.51 25.46 5.25
CA GLY A 52 9.31 26.26 6.20
C GLY A 52 8.52 26.87 7.36
N GLN A 53 7.21 26.63 7.44
CA GLN A 53 6.37 27.11 8.52
C GLN A 53 6.71 26.41 9.84
N ARG A 54 6.93 27.22 10.88
CA ARG A 54 7.05 26.77 12.28
C ARG A 54 5.67 26.54 12.89
N PHE A 55 5.51 25.45 13.60
CA PHE A 55 4.30 25.16 14.38
C PHE A 55 4.63 24.43 15.69
N VAL A 56 3.73 24.50 16.68
CA VAL A 56 3.92 23.88 17.98
C VAL A 56 2.78 22.89 18.22
N LYS A 57 3.11 21.63 18.51
CA LYS A 57 2.13 20.64 19.00
C LYS A 57 2.20 20.56 20.51
N GLN A 58 1.02 20.41 21.12
CA GLN A 58 0.87 20.33 22.56
C GLN A 58 -0.04 19.17 22.90
N TRP A 59 0.50 18.16 23.57
CA TRP A 59 -0.27 17.01 24.04
C TRP A 59 -0.48 17.09 25.54
N VAL A 60 -1.71 16.89 26.00
CA VAL A 60 -2.01 16.67 27.41
C VAL A 60 -1.91 15.18 27.69
N MET A 61 -1.00 14.83 28.60
CA MET A 61 -0.74 13.46 29.02
C MET A 61 -1.03 13.31 30.52
N ARG A 62 -1.65 12.20 30.90
CA ARG A 62 -1.89 11.84 32.30
C ARG A 62 -0.86 10.83 32.78
N ASN A 63 -0.29 11.07 33.95
CA ASN A 63 0.54 10.09 34.63
C ASN A 63 -0.34 8.99 35.23
N THR A 64 -0.28 7.80 34.65
CA THR A 64 -1.03 6.61 35.09
C THR A 64 -0.16 5.61 35.86
N GLY A 65 1.12 5.93 36.04
CA GLY A 65 2.05 5.19 36.87
C GLY A 65 1.96 5.55 38.35
N ASP A 66 2.90 5.03 39.14
CA ASP A 66 3.04 5.31 40.58
C ASP A 66 4.30 6.15 40.91
N THR A 67 5.10 6.49 39.89
CA THR A 67 6.27 7.38 39.98
C THR A 67 5.91 8.82 39.63
N THR A 68 6.64 9.79 40.19
CA THR A 68 6.50 11.20 39.80
C THR A 68 7.42 11.51 38.62
N TRP A 69 6.86 11.96 37.50
CA TRP A 69 7.68 12.49 36.40
C TRP A 69 8.38 13.76 36.89
N GLY A 70 9.65 13.92 36.56
CA GLY A 70 10.44 15.06 37.02
C GLY A 70 11.78 15.13 36.33
N ASN A 71 12.82 15.51 37.07
CA ASN A 71 14.14 15.68 36.48
C ASN A 71 14.63 14.39 35.80
N GLY A 72 15.05 14.49 34.54
CA GLY A 72 15.51 13.37 33.73
C GLY A 72 14.44 12.67 32.90
N TYR A 73 13.15 12.88 33.17
CA TYR A 73 12.08 12.40 32.29
C TYR A 73 11.97 13.28 31.05
N ARG A 74 11.75 12.66 29.90
CA ARG A 74 11.74 13.34 28.60
C ARG A 74 10.66 12.77 27.68
N LEU A 75 10.14 13.60 26.78
CA LEU A 75 9.45 13.12 25.60
C LEU A 75 10.48 13.01 24.48
N VAL A 76 10.65 11.82 23.90
CA VAL A 76 11.72 11.48 22.96
C VAL A 76 11.12 11.13 21.61
N HIS A 77 11.76 11.58 20.53
CA HIS A 77 11.40 11.18 19.17
C HIS A 77 11.72 9.70 18.95
N VAL A 78 10.76 8.91 18.48
CA VAL A 78 10.91 7.45 18.34
C VAL A 78 10.81 6.93 16.91
N ALA A 79 10.11 7.62 16.02
CA ALA A 79 9.94 7.19 14.63
C ALA A 79 9.51 8.33 13.69
N ASN A 80 9.67 8.08 12.39
CA ASN A 80 9.45 9.03 11.30
C ASN A 80 10.39 10.24 11.39
N GLU A 81 9.92 11.42 10.99
CA GLU A 81 10.75 12.59 10.80
C GLU A 81 10.78 13.47 12.05
N ARG A 82 11.94 14.08 12.34
CA ARG A 82 12.06 15.04 13.44
C ARG A 82 11.44 16.40 13.11
N LEU A 83 11.30 16.75 11.83
CA LEU A 83 10.76 18.05 11.37
C LEU A 83 11.39 19.24 12.12
N GLY A 84 12.71 19.26 12.25
CA GLY A 84 13.44 20.33 12.93
C GLY A 84 13.35 20.34 14.46
N ALA A 85 12.60 19.43 15.09
CA ALA A 85 12.52 19.29 16.53
C ALA A 85 13.81 18.68 17.14
N PRO A 86 14.13 18.95 18.42
CA PRO A 86 15.24 18.30 19.12
C PRO A 86 14.98 16.79 19.30
N GLU A 87 15.99 16.00 19.63
CA GLU A 87 15.81 14.54 19.88
C GLU A 87 14.88 14.24 21.06
N SER A 88 14.83 15.16 22.02
CA SER A 88 13.94 15.06 23.18
C SER A 88 13.64 16.43 23.78
N VAL A 89 12.50 16.53 24.46
CA VAL A 89 12.12 17.70 25.27
C VAL A 89 11.91 17.28 26.73
N PRO A 90 12.26 18.13 27.72
CA PRO A 90 11.98 17.82 29.12
C PRO A 90 10.47 17.82 29.38
N VAL A 91 10.02 16.97 30.31
CA VAL A 91 8.62 16.96 30.75
C VAL A 91 8.42 17.72 32.06
N PRO A 92 7.24 18.33 32.27
CA PRO A 92 6.91 18.96 33.54
C PRO A 92 6.89 17.96 34.70
N VAL A 93 7.12 18.47 35.92
CA VAL A 93 6.95 17.66 37.13
C VAL A 93 5.48 17.25 37.26
N THR A 94 5.21 15.95 37.28
CA THR A 94 3.84 15.41 37.20
C THR A 94 3.65 14.25 38.17
N LEU A 95 2.86 14.47 39.21
CA LEU A 95 2.53 13.45 40.21
C LEU A 95 1.67 12.32 39.61
N PRO A 96 1.68 11.11 40.18
CA PRO A 96 0.72 10.05 39.85
C PRO A 96 -0.72 10.56 39.83
N GLY A 97 -1.45 10.26 38.76
CA GLY A 97 -2.83 10.70 38.54
C GLY A 97 -2.99 12.13 38.00
N ALA A 98 -1.93 12.95 37.99
CA ALA A 98 -1.98 14.31 37.45
C ALA A 98 -1.76 14.35 35.92
N GLU A 99 -2.11 15.49 35.31
CA GLU A 99 -1.92 15.74 33.89
C GLU A 99 -0.82 16.78 33.65
N ALA A 100 -0.10 16.63 32.54
CA ALA A 100 0.89 17.58 32.06
C ALA A 100 0.69 17.87 30.58
N MET A 101 0.90 19.13 30.22
CA MET A 101 0.96 19.56 28.83
C MET A 101 2.41 19.58 28.37
N ILE A 102 2.73 18.80 27.36
CA ILE A 102 4.08 18.70 26.79
C ILE A 102 4.04 19.34 25.40
N SER A 103 4.99 20.24 25.13
CA SER A 103 5.04 21.02 23.89
C SER A 103 6.30 20.69 23.08
N VAL A 104 6.15 20.53 21.77
CA VAL A 104 7.26 20.36 20.82
C VAL A 104 7.06 21.32 19.65
N GLU A 105 8.12 22.05 19.31
CA GLU A 105 8.16 22.92 18.12
C GLU A 105 8.70 22.13 16.92
N PHE A 106 8.03 22.29 15.78
CA PHE A 106 8.32 21.66 14.51
C PHE A 106 8.45 22.71 13.40
N VAL A 107 9.09 22.31 12.31
CA VAL A 107 9.29 23.10 11.08
C VAL A 107 8.96 22.20 9.90
N THR A 108 8.01 22.60 9.06
CA THR A 108 7.75 21.91 7.79
C THR A 108 8.93 22.13 6.84
N HIS A 109 9.28 21.12 6.05
CA HIS A 109 10.32 21.25 5.03
C HIS A 109 9.74 21.44 3.62
N ALA A 110 10.59 21.78 2.65
CA ALA A 110 10.19 22.11 1.29
C ALA A 110 9.69 20.93 0.45
N SER A 111 9.95 19.69 0.87
CA SER A 111 9.40 18.52 0.18
C SER A 111 7.89 18.43 0.44
N PRO A 112 7.04 18.45 -0.60
CA PRO A 112 5.61 18.31 -0.42
C PRO A 112 5.22 16.91 0.05
N GLY A 113 4.08 16.81 0.72
CA GLY A 113 3.49 15.55 1.16
C GLY A 113 3.29 15.47 2.67
N GLU A 114 3.02 14.25 3.14
CA GLU A 114 2.80 13.93 4.56
C GLU A 114 4.10 14.09 5.36
N LEU A 115 4.04 14.87 6.43
CA LEU A 115 5.09 15.06 7.40
C LEU A 115 4.62 14.47 8.73
N ARG A 116 5.21 13.35 9.13
CA ARG A 116 4.86 12.65 10.37
C ARG A 116 6.02 12.62 11.34
N SER A 117 5.73 12.84 12.63
CA SER A 117 6.69 12.73 13.73
C SER A 117 6.07 11.99 14.92
N ASP A 118 6.67 10.88 15.36
CA ASP A 118 6.19 10.07 16.48
C ASP A 118 7.08 10.21 17.72
N TRP A 119 6.46 10.30 18.90
CA TRP A 119 7.10 10.61 20.18
C TRP A 119 6.60 9.71 21.31
N ARG A 120 7.47 9.45 22.28
CA ARG A 120 7.12 8.66 23.47
C ARG A 120 7.91 9.10 24.69
N LEU A 121 7.31 8.95 25.88
CA LEU A 121 7.98 9.29 27.12
C LEU A 121 9.11 8.31 27.43
N ALA A 122 10.21 8.84 27.96
CA ALA A 122 11.36 8.09 28.44
C ALA A 122 11.70 8.52 29.87
N ASN A 123 12.03 7.54 30.71
CA ASN A 123 12.48 7.81 32.07
C ASN A 123 13.98 8.20 32.10
N PRO A 124 14.55 8.60 33.25
CA PRO A 124 15.95 9.05 33.33
C PRO A 124 17.01 8.04 32.90
N VAL A 125 16.66 6.75 32.82
CA VAL A 125 17.55 5.67 32.39
C VAL A 125 17.39 5.38 30.88
N GLY A 126 16.42 6.02 30.22
CA GLY A 126 16.16 5.88 28.79
C GLY A 126 15.09 4.85 28.42
N ASN A 127 14.41 4.24 29.40
CA ASN A 127 13.34 3.29 29.11
C ASN A 127 12.08 4.04 28.63
N LEU A 128 11.54 3.61 27.49
CA LEU A 128 10.30 4.15 26.94
C LEU A 128 9.07 3.62 27.68
N PHE A 129 8.10 4.48 27.97
CA PHE A 129 6.86 4.12 28.67
C PHE A 129 5.64 4.91 28.16
N GLY A 130 4.44 4.47 28.54
CA GLY A 130 3.18 5.12 28.20
C GLY A 130 2.75 5.02 26.74
N GLU A 131 1.61 5.62 26.41
CA GLU A 131 1.09 5.71 25.04
C GLU A 131 1.95 6.65 24.17
N PRO A 132 2.22 6.31 22.89
CA PRO A 132 2.88 7.22 21.97
C PRO A 132 1.95 8.38 21.58
N VAL A 133 2.54 9.54 21.31
CA VAL A 133 1.87 10.71 20.72
C VAL A 133 2.56 11.08 19.41
N TRP A 134 1.83 11.70 18.49
CA TRP A 134 2.37 12.03 17.18
C TRP A 134 1.77 13.32 16.65
N THR A 135 2.34 13.79 15.54
CA THR A 135 1.74 14.81 14.70
C THR A 135 1.82 14.37 13.25
N ILE A 136 0.76 14.66 12.50
CA ILE A 136 0.74 14.51 11.05
C ILE A 136 0.34 15.87 10.46
N VAL A 137 1.22 16.50 9.69
CA VAL A 137 0.92 17.73 8.94
C VAL A 137 1.32 17.54 7.49
N PHE A 138 0.84 18.40 6.59
CA PHE A 138 1.14 18.29 5.16
C PHE A 138 1.79 19.56 4.66
N ALA A 139 2.92 19.43 3.97
CA ALA A 139 3.47 20.54 3.20
C ALA A 139 2.81 20.56 1.81
N PRO A 140 2.17 21.68 1.39
CA PRO A 140 1.71 21.80 0.01
C PRO A 140 2.94 21.82 -0.92
N PRO A 141 2.78 21.41 -2.19
CA PRO A 141 3.78 21.71 -3.21
C PRO A 141 4.07 23.20 -3.19
N VAL A 142 5.37 23.55 -3.14
CA VAL A 142 5.82 24.94 -3.18
C VAL A 142 5.12 25.61 -4.36
N SER A 143 4.22 26.56 -4.09
CA SER A 143 3.75 27.45 -5.15
C SER A 143 4.91 28.40 -5.45
N SER A 144 5.78 27.98 -6.37
CA SER A 144 6.68 28.93 -6.99
C SER A 144 5.78 29.93 -7.72
N GLY A 145 5.86 31.21 -7.34
CA GLY A 145 5.06 32.31 -7.87
C GLY A 145 5.22 32.60 -9.37
N ASP A 146 5.83 31.69 -10.12
CA ASP A 146 5.70 31.52 -11.56
C ASP A 146 5.25 30.08 -11.79
N LEU A 147 4.03 29.87 -12.31
CA LEU A 147 3.53 28.54 -12.67
C LEU A 147 4.42 27.99 -13.80
N VAL A 148 5.50 27.30 -13.44
CA VAL A 148 6.32 26.55 -14.39
C VAL A 148 5.51 25.33 -14.83
N THR A 149 4.74 25.51 -15.90
CA THR A 149 3.91 24.46 -16.49
C THR A 149 4.69 23.52 -17.40
N GLU A 150 5.94 23.85 -17.73
CA GLU A 150 6.83 23.10 -18.61
C GLU A 150 8.22 22.97 -17.97
N PHE A 151 8.82 21.79 -18.11
CA PHE A 151 10.14 21.43 -17.60
C PHE A 151 11.01 20.94 -18.77
N PRO A 152 11.44 21.82 -19.70
CA PRO A 152 12.15 21.39 -20.89
C PRO A 152 13.49 20.73 -20.53
N PRO A 153 13.96 19.78 -21.36
CA PRO A 153 15.28 19.17 -21.17
C PRO A 153 16.39 20.19 -21.48
N PRO A 154 17.66 19.87 -21.15
CA PRO A 154 18.79 20.69 -21.57
C PRO A 154 18.75 20.97 -23.07
N ALA A 155 19.17 22.16 -23.51
CA ALA A 155 19.07 22.58 -24.91
C ALA A 155 19.69 21.58 -25.92
N ALA A 156 20.75 20.88 -25.50
CA ALA A 156 21.41 19.84 -26.30
C ALA A 156 20.57 18.57 -26.52
N GLN A 157 19.49 18.38 -25.75
CA GLN A 157 18.57 17.24 -25.82
C GLN A 157 17.20 17.63 -26.37
N LEU A 158 17.01 18.88 -26.81
CA LEU A 158 15.80 19.30 -27.53
C LEU A 158 15.74 18.64 -28.92
N ILE A 159 14.52 18.31 -29.33
CA ILE A 159 14.26 17.60 -30.59
C ILE A 159 13.48 18.52 -31.52
N ASP A 160 13.86 18.61 -32.79
CA ASP A 160 13.01 19.25 -33.80
C ASP A 160 11.82 18.34 -34.12
N ALA A 161 10.78 18.42 -33.30
CA ALA A 161 9.63 17.53 -33.38
C ALA A 161 8.82 17.73 -34.67
N GLU A 162 8.86 18.92 -35.27
CA GLU A 162 8.10 19.23 -36.49
C GLU A 162 8.76 18.64 -37.75
N ALA A 163 10.07 18.34 -37.68
CA ALA A 163 10.77 17.59 -38.72
C ALA A 163 10.45 16.07 -38.70
N ILE A 164 9.82 15.55 -37.64
CA ILE A 164 9.52 14.11 -37.50
C ILE A 164 8.23 13.76 -38.25
N THR A 165 8.34 12.84 -39.20
CA THR A 165 7.21 12.34 -40.00
C THR A 165 6.37 11.29 -39.27
N ASP A 166 7.01 10.42 -38.46
CA ASP A 166 6.30 9.43 -37.65
C ASP A 166 5.47 10.09 -36.55
N PHE A 167 4.18 9.77 -36.52
CA PHE A 167 3.24 10.41 -35.60
C PHE A 167 3.56 10.10 -34.13
N THR A 168 3.94 8.85 -33.84
CA THR A 168 4.23 8.36 -32.48
C THR A 168 5.51 9.01 -31.94
N ALA A 169 6.58 9.02 -32.72
CA ALA A 169 7.84 9.66 -32.38
C ALA A 169 7.70 11.17 -32.23
N ARG A 170 6.92 11.83 -33.11
CA ARG A 170 6.64 13.26 -32.99
C ARG A 170 5.87 13.60 -31.72
N ALA A 171 4.85 12.81 -31.37
CA ALA A 171 4.09 13.01 -30.13
C ALA A 171 5.00 12.86 -28.90
N ALA A 172 5.85 11.83 -28.87
CA ALA A 172 6.80 11.63 -27.80
C ALA A 172 7.88 12.73 -27.74
N ALA A 173 8.39 13.20 -28.88
CA ALA A 173 9.34 14.30 -28.94
C ALA A 173 8.75 15.63 -28.45
N ARG A 174 7.50 15.95 -28.79
CA ARG A 174 6.80 17.14 -28.26
C ARG A 174 6.62 17.04 -26.75
N PHE A 175 6.23 15.87 -26.25
CA PHE A 175 6.11 15.63 -24.81
C PHE A 175 7.46 15.78 -24.10
N TRP A 176 8.50 15.19 -24.67
CA TRP A 176 9.87 15.31 -24.17
C TRP A 176 10.37 16.75 -24.14
N ASN A 177 10.19 17.52 -25.22
CA ASN A 177 10.61 18.92 -25.24
C ASN A 177 9.93 19.76 -24.16
N ARG A 178 8.72 19.36 -23.75
CA ARG A 178 7.98 20.04 -22.69
C ARG A 178 8.39 19.62 -21.29
N TYR A 179 8.72 18.33 -21.06
CA TYR A 179 8.88 17.79 -19.70
C TYR A 179 10.17 17.03 -19.44
N GLY A 180 11.06 16.96 -20.43
CA GLY A 180 12.26 16.13 -20.41
C GLY A 180 13.20 16.43 -19.25
N GLY A 181 13.26 17.67 -18.76
CA GLY A 181 14.04 18.03 -17.58
C GLY A 181 13.54 17.32 -16.32
N LEU A 182 12.22 17.37 -16.07
CA LEU A 182 11.61 16.66 -14.94
C LEU A 182 11.75 15.14 -15.10
N ILE A 183 11.54 14.63 -16.30
CA ILE A 183 11.67 13.19 -16.58
C ILE A 183 13.11 12.73 -16.31
N LEU A 184 14.11 13.50 -16.73
CA LEU A 184 15.52 13.18 -16.45
C LEU A 184 15.79 13.10 -14.95
N ASP A 185 15.29 14.06 -14.17
CA ASP A 185 15.48 14.09 -12.71
C ASP A 185 14.84 12.86 -12.03
N GLU A 186 13.61 12.50 -12.39
CA GLU A 186 12.94 11.33 -11.81
C GLU A 186 13.56 10.00 -12.30
N CYS A 187 13.92 9.92 -13.58
CA CYS A 187 14.61 8.77 -14.16
C CYS A 187 15.98 8.54 -13.51
N ALA A 188 16.72 9.59 -13.18
CA ALA A 188 18.01 9.48 -12.50
C ALA A 188 17.85 8.89 -11.09
N LYS A 189 16.85 9.33 -10.32
CA LYS A 189 16.55 8.77 -8.98
C LYS A 189 16.15 7.30 -9.05
N LEU A 190 15.37 6.95 -10.07
CA LEU A 190 14.77 5.63 -10.22
C LEU A 190 15.55 4.72 -11.15
N ALA A 191 16.70 5.13 -11.68
CA ALA A 191 17.47 4.39 -12.68
C ALA A 191 16.60 3.77 -13.80
N ILE A 192 15.64 4.55 -14.32
CA ILE A 192 14.76 4.18 -15.44
C ILE A 192 15.31 4.83 -16.71
N ASP A 193 15.29 4.13 -17.85
CA ASP A 193 15.62 4.79 -19.13
C ASP A 193 14.55 5.85 -19.44
N PRO A 194 14.92 7.11 -19.73
CA PRO A 194 13.95 8.15 -20.07
C PRO A 194 13.00 7.78 -21.22
N ALA A 195 13.40 6.88 -22.12
CA ALA A 195 12.52 6.41 -23.19
C ALA A 195 11.38 5.54 -22.67
N ASP A 196 11.63 4.69 -21.68
CA ASP A 196 10.58 3.89 -21.06
C ASP A 196 9.61 4.79 -20.28
N ALA A 197 10.12 5.78 -19.55
CA ALA A 197 9.29 6.76 -18.83
C ALA A 197 8.41 7.59 -19.78
N VAL A 198 8.97 8.09 -20.89
CA VAL A 198 8.21 8.78 -21.94
C VAL A 198 7.17 7.85 -22.56
N GLY A 199 7.53 6.59 -22.84
CA GLY A 199 6.63 5.59 -23.39
C GLY A 199 5.38 5.36 -22.54
N VAL A 200 5.56 5.26 -21.22
CA VAL A 200 4.45 5.16 -20.27
C VAL A 200 3.62 6.45 -20.25
N LEU A 201 4.25 7.60 -20.04
CA LEU A 201 3.57 8.88 -19.84
C LEU A 201 2.74 9.33 -21.06
N VAL A 202 3.23 9.09 -22.27
CA VAL A 202 2.52 9.46 -23.50
C VAL A 202 1.36 8.50 -23.78
N THR A 203 1.42 7.25 -23.32
CA THR A 203 0.37 6.25 -23.58
C THR A 203 -0.98 6.63 -22.94
N GLU A 204 -0.96 7.28 -21.78
CA GLU A 204 -2.16 7.52 -20.95
C GLU A 204 -3.07 8.62 -21.52
N SER A 205 -2.56 9.83 -21.79
CA SER A 205 -3.36 10.99 -22.26
C SER A 205 -2.87 11.60 -23.58
N ALA A 206 -2.00 10.90 -24.31
CA ALA A 206 -1.10 11.54 -25.29
C ALA A 206 -0.20 12.62 -24.65
N GLY A 207 -0.04 12.58 -23.32
CA GLY A 207 0.81 13.48 -22.55
C GLY A 207 0.26 14.90 -22.34
N GLN A 208 -1.04 15.14 -22.55
CA GLN A 208 -1.63 16.47 -22.39
C GLN A 208 -2.18 16.65 -20.95
N PRO A 209 -1.61 17.56 -20.14
CA PRO A 209 -2.09 17.84 -18.79
C PRO A 209 -3.39 18.64 -18.77
N PHE A 210 -3.60 19.50 -19.78
CA PHE A 210 -4.66 20.48 -19.85
C PHE A 210 -5.35 20.43 -21.23
N GLY A 211 -6.67 20.57 -21.24
CA GLY A 211 -7.48 20.66 -22.45
C GLY A 211 -7.36 22.02 -23.13
N ALA A 212 -8.02 22.16 -24.28
CA ALA A 212 -8.01 23.42 -25.06
C ALA A 212 -8.61 24.62 -24.30
N ASP A 213 -9.46 24.35 -23.32
CA ASP A 213 -10.06 25.33 -22.41
C ASP A 213 -9.17 25.69 -21.21
N GLY A 214 -7.94 25.15 -21.16
CA GLY A 214 -6.98 25.38 -20.08
C GLY A 214 -7.25 24.59 -18.80
N ARG A 215 -8.36 23.84 -18.73
CA ARG A 215 -8.67 22.99 -17.57
C ARG A 215 -7.91 21.67 -17.65
N MET A 216 -7.58 21.11 -16.49
CA MET A 216 -6.97 19.78 -16.40
C MET A 216 -7.74 18.75 -17.21
N VAL A 217 -7.05 17.88 -17.92
CA VAL A 217 -7.68 16.75 -18.61
C VAL A 217 -8.18 15.77 -17.56
N ILE A 218 -9.47 15.45 -17.59
CA ILE A 218 -10.07 14.48 -16.67
C ILE A 218 -10.92 13.46 -17.41
N ARG A 219 -11.19 12.32 -16.75
CA ARG A 219 -12.23 11.38 -17.18
C ARG A 219 -13.05 10.97 -15.98
N PHE A 220 -14.38 11.12 -16.05
CA PHE A 220 -15.28 10.80 -14.95
C PHE A 220 -15.82 9.38 -15.00
N GLU A 221 -15.44 8.58 -14.03
CA GLU A 221 -15.78 7.16 -13.92
C GLU A 221 -17.01 6.99 -13.01
N ASN A 222 -18.21 7.07 -13.58
CA ASN A 222 -19.45 7.11 -12.79
C ASN A 222 -19.70 5.84 -11.94
N HIS A 223 -19.12 4.70 -12.32
CA HIS A 223 -19.14 3.47 -11.54
C HIS A 223 -18.25 3.52 -10.28
N LEU A 224 -17.19 4.34 -10.29
CA LEU A 224 -16.42 4.67 -9.09
C LEU A 224 -17.18 5.65 -8.22
N PHE A 225 -17.92 6.60 -8.82
CA PHE A 225 -18.81 7.48 -8.08
C PHE A 225 -19.93 6.69 -7.38
N TRP A 226 -20.43 5.61 -8.01
CA TRP A 226 -21.26 4.62 -7.34
C TRP A 226 -20.56 3.97 -6.15
N ARG A 227 -19.31 3.52 -6.32
CA ARG A 227 -18.52 2.89 -5.25
C ARG A 227 -18.36 3.80 -4.03
N PHE A 228 -18.07 5.08 -4.25
CA PHE A 228 -17.75 6.02 -3.17
C PHE A 228 -18.97 6.73 -2.57
N TRP A 229 -20.02 6.99 -3.35
CA TRP A 229 -21.20 7.73 -2.90
C TRP A 229 -22.53 7.08 -3.28
N GLY A 230 -22.66 6.59 -4.53
CA GLY A 230 -23.95 6.11 -5.05
C GLY A 230 -24.51 4.88 -4.34
N LYS A 231 -23.66 3.98 -3.81
CA LYS A 231 -24.10 2.83 -3.00
C LYS A 231 -24.89 3.24 -1.76
N SER A 232 -24.51 4.36 -1.16
CA SER A 232 -25.17 4.92 0.02
C SER A 232 -26.36 5.80 -0.34
N ASN A 233 -26.46 6.21 -1.62
CA ASN A 233 -27.48 7.14 -2.15
C ASN A 233 -28.12 6.61 -3.45
N PRO A 234 -28.62 5.36 -3.48
CA PRO A 234 -29.00 4.70 -4.72
C PRO A 234 -30.15 5.41 -5.46
N ASP A 235 -31.12 5.96 -4.72
CA ASP A 235 -32.27 6.65 -5.29
C ASP A 235 -31.88 7.92 -6.05
N VAL A 236 -30.90 8.67 -5.53
CA VAL A 236 -30.39 9.88 -6.18
C VAL A 236 -29.43 9.51 -7.30
N PHE A 237 -28.55 8.53 -7.09
CA PHE A 237 -27.63 8.09 -8.12
C PHE A 237 -28.37 7.60 -9.38
N ASN A 238 -29.36 6.72 -9.22
CA ASN A 238 -30.10 6.12 -10.33
C ASN A 238 -30.96 7.12 -11.11
N GLN A 239 -31.24 8.29 -10.54
CA GLN A 239 -31.88 9.39 -11.28
C GLN A 239 -30.95 10.01 -12.31
N HIS A 240 -29.64 10.05 -12.04
CA HIS A 240 -28.68 10.85 -12.79
C HIS A 240 -27.60 10.05 -13.49
N PHE A 241 -27.31 8.83 -13.05
CA PHE A 241 -26.21 8.02 -13.56
C PHE A 241 -26.63 6.57 -13.80
N ARG A 242 -25.99 5.94 -14.78
CA ARG A 242 -26.03 4.48 -14.98
C ARG A 242 -24.75 4.02 -15.68
N PHE A 243 -24.40 2.76 -15.48
CA PHE A 243 -23.28 2.10 -16.11
C PHE A 243 -23.65 0.66 -16.48
N GLY A 244 -22.80 -0.01 -17.26
CA GLY A 244 -23.02 -1.37 -17.73
C GLY A 244 -23.20 -2.36 -16.58
N ALA A 245 -24.28 -3.14 -16.61
CA ALA A 245 -24.60 -4.10 -15.55
C ALA A 245 -23.64 -5.31 -15.52
N VAL A 246 -23.00 -5.62 -16.64
CA VAL A 246 -22.05 -6.74 -16.79
C VAL A 246 -20.62 -6.28 -16.56
N GLU A 247 -20.23 -5.19 -17.23
CA GLU A 247 -18.92 -4.56 -17.09
C GLU A 247 -19.11 -3.14 -16.59
N SER A 248 -18.95 -2.94 -15.28
CA SER A 248 -19.23 -1.65 -14.64
C SER A 248 -18.40 -0.47 -15.17
N TRP A 249 -17.23 -0.76 -15.77
CA TRP A 249 -16.37 0.24 -16.42
C TRP A 249 -16.79 0.58 -17.86
N LYS A 250 -17.91 0.05 -18.35
CA LYS A 250 -18.47 0.34 -19.68
C LYS A 250 -19.83 1.02 -19.58
N GLU A 251 -20.27 1.59 -20.71
CA GLU A 251 -21.63 2.13 -20.87
C GLU A 251 -21.98 3.22 -19.84
N HIS A 252 -21.05 4.14 -19.56
CA HIS A 252 -21.28 5.24 -18.63
C HIS A 252 -22.21 6.28 -19.26
N PHE A 253 -23.38 6.45 -18.65
CA PHE A 253 -24.34 7.47 -19.02
C PHE A 253 -24.71 8.34 -17.82
N TRP A 254 -25.10 9.58 -18.11
CA TRP A 254 -25.62 10.52 -17.14
C TRP A 254 -26.76 11.37 -17.71
N ARG A 255 -27.43 12.14 -16.84
CA ARG A 255 -28.39 13.19 -17.22
C ARG A 255 -28.58 14.22 -16.11
N PRO A 256 -28.74 15.51 -16.43
CA PRO A 256 -28.86 16.57 -15.43
C PRO A 256 -30.21 16.56 -14.71
N HIS A 257 -31.31 16.18 -15.39
CA HIS A 257 -32.61 15.97 -14.75
C HIS A 257 -33.15 14.54 -14.93
N PRO A 258 -33.95 14.03 -13.97
CA PRO A 258 -34.46 12.64 -14.01
C PRO A 258 -35.35 12.31 -15.22
N ASN A 259 -35.87 13.31 -15.92
CA ASN A 259 -36.74 13.14 -17.08
C ASN A 259 -36.01 13.38 -18.41
N ASP A 260 -34.75 13.80 -18.36
CA ASP A 260 -33.97 14.05 -19.57
C ASP A 260 -33.54 12.74 -20.24
N PRO A 261 -33.26 12.78 -21.56
CA PRO A 261 -32.59 11.68 -22.24
C PRO A 261 -31.24 11.36 -21.60
N TRP A 262 -30.88 10.09 -21.60
CA TRP A 262 -29.55 9.65 -21.18
C TRP A 262 -28.49 10.09 -22.17
N LEU A 263 -27.45 10.75 -21.67
CA LEU A 263 -26.29 11.21 -22.43
C LEU A 263 -25.07 10.35 -22.06
N PRO A 264 -24.16 10.05 -23.01
CA PRO A 264 -22.91 9.41 -22.67
C PRO A 264 -22.09 10.31 -21.72
N CYS A 265 -21.42 9.73 -20.73
CA CYS A 265 -20.44 10.46 -19.91
C CYS A 265 -19.21 10.84 -20.75
N HIS A 266 -18.78 9.94 -21.62
CA HIS A 266 -17.57 10.11 -22.43
C HIS A 266 -17.93 10.41 -23.89
N THR A 267 -17.68 11.66 -24.31
CA THR A 267 -17.78 12.08 -25.72
C THR A 267 -16.42 12.18 -26.40
N GLY A 268 -15.33 12.03 -25.64
CA GLY A 268 -13.96 12.31 -26.08
C GLY A 268 -13.56 13.79 -25.94
N GLU A 269 -14.49 14.67 -25.53
CA GLU A 269 -14.22 16.07 -25.28
C GLU A 269 -14.06 16.36 -23.79
N ASN A 270 -12.96 17.03 -23.40
CA ASN A 270 -12.69 17.39 -22.00
C ASN A 270 -13.86 18.17 -21.36
N VAL A 271 -14.49 19.07 -22.13
CA VAL A 271 -15.61 19.89 -21.65
C VAL A 271 -16.78 19.04 -21.17
N ALA A 272 -17.08 17.93 -21.85
CA ALA A 272 -18.17 17.04 -21.47
C ALA A 272 -17.83 16.28 -20.16
N GLU A 273 -16.59 15.80 -20.02
CA GLU A 273 -16.13 15.14 -18.80
C GLU A 273 -16.25 16.07 -17.58
N TRP A 274 -15.82 17.33 -17.73
CA TRP A 274 -15.99 18.36 -16.70
C TRP A 274 -17.46 18.67 -16.39
N GLN A 275 -18.34 18.66 -17.38
CA GLN A 275 -19.77 18.89 -17.13
C GLN A 275 -20.37 17.81 -16.21
N VAL A 276 -20.01 16.54 -16.44
CA VAL A 276 -20.45 15.43 -15.59
C VAL A 276 -19.82 15.53 -14.20
N PHE A 277 -18.53 15.84 -14.14
CA PHE A 277 -17.80 16.00 -12.89
C PHE A 277 -18.34 17.15 -12.04
N ASP A 278 -18.56 18.33 -12.61
CA ASP A 278 -19.14 19.49 -11.92
C ASP A 278 -20.55 19.19 -11.40
N PHE A 279 -21.32 18.36 -12.12
CA PHE A 279 -22.59 17.86 -11.63
C PHE A 279 -22.40 16.94 -10.41
N ALA A 280 -21.50 15.96 -10.49
CA ALA A 280 -21.21 15.05 -9.40
C ALA A 280 -20.69 15.75 -8.15
N ARG A 281 -19.85 16.79 -8.28
CA ARG A 281 -19.34 17.59 -7.16
C ARG A 281 -20.43 18.26 -6.32
N ARG A 282 -21.56 18.61 -6.94
CA ARG A 282 -22.72 19.17 -6.23
C ARG A 282 -23.47 18.12 -5.39
N LEU A 283 -23.30 16.85 -5.71
CA LEU A 283 -23.87 15.73 -4.95
C LEU A 283 -22.92 15.30 -3.83
N ASP A 284 -21.64 15.12 -4.16
CA ASP A 284 -20.58 14.84 -3.20
C ASP A 284 -19.22 15.17 -3.83
N GLU A 285 -18.56 16.21 -3.32
CA GLU A 285 -17.31 16.73 -3.86
C GLU A 285 -16.15 15.75 -3.74
N ARG A 286 -15.98 15.15 -2.56
CA ARG A 286 -14.89 14.21 -2.28
C ARG A 286 -15.00 12.96 -3.14
N ALA A 287 -16.18 12.35 -3.19
CA ALA A 287 -16.43 11.16 -3.99
C ALA A 287 -16.30 11.45 -5.49
N ALA A 288 -16.72 12.64 -5.96
CA ALA A 288 -16.52 13.04 -7.34
C ALA A 288 -15.02 13.10 -7.68
N MET A 289 -14.21 13.73 -6.84
CA MET A 289 -12.75 13.81 -7.05
C MET A 289 -12.07 12.44 -6.97
N GLN A 290 -12.54 11.54 -6.11
CA GLN A 290 -12.05 10.15 -6.09
C GLN A 290 -12.39 9.37 -7.37
N SER A 291 -13.37 9.84 -8.14
CA SER A 291 -13.94 9.13 -9.29
C SER A 291 -13.49 9.68 -10.64
N ILE A 292 -12.45 10.52 -10.67
CA ILE A 292 -11.86 10.99 -11.92
C ILE A 292 -10.41 10.53 -12.07
N SER A 293 -9.99 10.20 -13.29
CA SER A 293 -8.57 10.23 -13.65
C SER A 293 -8.16 11.67 -13.93
N MET A 294 -6.93 12.04 -13.57
CA MET A 294 -6.49 13.43 -13.58
C MET A 294 -5.18 13.62 -14.36
N GLY A 295 -5.15 14.62 -15.23
CA GLY A 295 -3.95 15.18 -15.84
C GLY A 295 -3.25 14.27 -16.86
N ALA A 296 -1.99 14.61 -17.16
CA ALA A 296 -1.18 13.96 -18.19
C ALA A 296 -0.99 12.46 -17.93
N ALA A 297 -0.82 12.07 -16.66
CA ALA A 297 -0.65 10.68 -16.28
C ALA A 297 -1.97 9.92 -16.08
N GLN A 298 -3.12 10.60 -16.06
CA GLN A 298 -4.43 10.00 -15.79
C GLN A 298 -4.47 9.21 -14.45
N ILE A 299 -3.78 9.70 -13.41
CA ILE A 299 -3.85 9.06 -12.09
C ILE A 299 -5.26 9.21 -11.54
N MET A 300 -5.86 8.09 -11.12
CA MET A 300 -7.17 8.10 -10.47
C MET A 300 -7.14 8.83 -9.12
N GLY A 301 -8.10 9.72 -8.88
CA GLY A 301 -8.17 10.52 -7.66
C GLY A 301 -8.29 9.72 -6.37
N PHE A 302 -8.82 8.49 -6.41
CA PHE A 302 -8.81 7.60 -5.23
C PHE A 302 -7.40 7.16 -4.79
N ASN A 303 -6.38 7.37 -5.63
CA ASN A 303 -4.98 7.09 -5.32
C ASN A 303 -4.28 8.23 -4.58
N TYR A 304 -4.99 9.32 -4.20
CA TYR A 304 -4.43 10.52 -3.57
C TYR A 304 -3.40 10.20 -2.47
N ALA A 305 -3.76 9.37 -1.49
CA ALA A 305 -2.88 9.01 -0.37
C ALA A 305 -1.65 8.22 -0.83
N MET A 306 -1.81 7.32 -1.79
CA MET A 306 -0.71 6.51 -2.33
C MET A 306 0.32 7.38 -3.06
N VAL A 307 -0.14 8.43 -3.74
CA VAL A 307 0.73 9.36 -4.48
C VAL A 307 1.12 10.60 -3.69
N GLY A 308 0.89 10.60 -2.37
CA GLY A 308 1.45 11.57 -1.42
C GLY A 308 0.55 12.75 -1.05
N TYR A 309 -0.75 12.70 -1.34
CA TYR A 309 -1.69 13.76 -1.01
C TYR A 309 -2.59 13.39 0.19
N PRO A 310 -2.96 14.33 1.06
CA PRO A 310 -3.80 14.08 2.24
C PRO A 310 -5.25 13.76 1.90
N THR A 311 -5.74 14.35 0.81
CA THR A 311 -7.12 14.22 0.38
C THR A 311 -7.20 14.30 -1.15
N PRO A 312 -8.28 13.77 -1.76
CA PRO A 312 -8.49 13.92 -3.21
C PRO A 312 -8.64 15.40 -3.64
N GLU A 313 -9.12 16.29 -2.75
CA GLU A 313 -9.18 17.74 -2.97
C GLU A 313 -7.79 18.35 -3.10
N ALA A 314 -6.86 17.97 -2.22
CA ALA A 314 -5.48 18.45 -2.28
C ALA A 314 -4.76 17.96 -3.54
N MET A 315 -4.98 16.69 -3.92
CA MET A 315 -4.46 16.15 -5.17
C MET A 315 -5.03 16.89 -6.38
N PHE A 316 -6.35 17.13 -6.39
CA PHE A 316 -7.02 17.87 -7.45
C PHE A 316 -6.47 19.29 -7.57
N ALA A 317 -6.37 20.04 -6.47
CA ALA A 317 -5.87 21.41 -6.45
C ALA A 317 -4.41 21.51 -6.95
N ALA A 318 -3.56 20.54 -6.61
CA ALA A 318 -2.21 20.47 -7.13
C ALA A 318 -2.20 20.19 -8.64
N PHE A 319 -2.97 19.20 -9.09
CA PHE A 319 -2.97 18.80 -10.50
C PHE A 319 -3.68 19.82 -11.40
N GLU A 320 -4.61 20.61 -10.88
CA GLU A 320 -5.38 21.60 -11.65
C GLU A 320 -4.48 22.65 -12.33
N HIS A 321 -3.30 22.91 -11.77
CA HIS A 321 -2.41 23.97 -12.24
C HIS A 321 -0.94 23.54 -12.44
N ASP A 322 -0.54 22.35 -11.98
CA ASP A 322 0.86 21.90 -12.05
C ASP A 322 0.99 20.56 -12.80
N ALA A 323 1.42 20.64 -14.06
CA ALA A 323 1.73 19.46 -14.86
C ALA A 323 2.87 18.64 -14.23
N GLY A 324 3.84 19.27 -13.58
CA GLY A 324 4.92 18.58 -12.88
C GLY A 324 4.42 17.75 -11.70
N ALA A 325 3.42 18.24 -10.96
CA ALA A 325 2.73 17.47 -9.91
C ALA A 325 2.03 16.22 -10.47
N GLN A 326 1.38 16.35 -11.62
CA GLN A 326 0.75 15.22 -12.33
C GLN A 326 1.78 14.16 -12.73
N LEU A 327 2.94 14.58 -13.27
CA LEU A 327 4.01 13.68 -13.71
C LEU A 327 4.70 13.00 -12.53
N ARG A 328 5.06 13.75 -11.48
CA ARG A 328 5.69 13.20 -10.27
C ARG A 328 4.81 12.16 -9.58
N ALA A 329 3.49 12.35 -9.58
CA ALA A 329 2.57 11.38 -9.02
C ALA A 329 2.62 10.02 -9.73
N LEU A 330 2.91 9.98 -11.03
CA LEU A 330 3.11 8.71 -11.74
C LEU A 330 4.38 8.01 -11.29
N PHE A 331 5.50 8.73 -11.17
CA PHE A 331 6.74 8.15 -10.66
C PHE A 331 6.56 7.62 -9.24
N ARG A 332 5.86 8.39 -8.39
CA ARG A 332 5.50 7.93 -7.04
C ARG A 332 4.62 6.68 -7.06
N PHE A 333 3.65 6.63 -7.97
CA PHE A 333 2.82 5.44 -8.18
C PHE A 333 3.69 4.23 -8.53
N MET A 334 4.69 4.39 -9.41
CA MET A 334 5.60 3.31 -9.79
C MET A 334 6.40 2.78 -8.60
N GLU A 335 6.93 3.67 -7.77
CA GLU A 335 7.69 3.30 -6.57
C GLU A 335 6.84 2.50 -5.59
N VAL A 336 5.68 3.04 -5.21
CA VAL A 336 4.83 2.45 -4.16
C VAL A 336 4.24 1.10 -4.59
N ASN A 337 4.03 0.89 -5.89
CA ASN A 337 3.50 -0.37 -6.42
C ASN A 337 4.59 -1.35 -6.88
N GLY A 338 5.88 -1.06 -6.64
CA GLY A 338 6.97 -1.94 -7.06
C GLY A 338 7.03 -2.17 -8.56
N LEU A 339 6.72 -1.12 -9.34
CA LEU A 339 6.72 -1.13 -10.81
C LEU A 339 8.02 -0.58 -11.41
N VAL A 340 8.89 0.03 -10.60
CA VAL A 340 10.18 0.56 -11.07
C VAL A 340 10.98 -0.53 -11.79
N ASP A 341 11.12 -1.72 -11.19
CA ASP A 341 11.84 -2.83 -11.82
C ASP A 341 11.10 -3.40 -13.03
N ALA A 342 9.76 -3.33 -13.06
CA ALA A 342 9.00 -3.74 -14.24
C ALA A 342 9.34 -2.83 -15.42
N ILE A 343 9.35 -1.50 -15.20
CA ILE A 343 9.71 -0.53 -16.24
C ILE A 343 11.18 -0.66 -16.65
N ARG A 344 12.11 -0.82 -15.71
CA ARG A 344 13.54 -1.06 -16.02
C ARG A 344 13.77 -2.30 -16.89
N ASN A 345 12.96 -3.34 -16.70
CA ASN A 345 13.02 -4.57 -17.48
C ASN A 345 12.09 -4.57 -18.70
N GLN A 346 11.49 -3.42 -19.03
CA GLN A 346 10.52 -3.24 -20.12
C GLN A 346 9.31 -4.19 -20.05
N ASP A 347 8.95 -4.63 -18.84
CA ASP A 347 7.73 -5.37 -18.55
C ASP A 347 6.53 -4.41 -18.46
N TYR A 348 6.21 -3.77 -19.59
CA TYR A 348 5.07 -2.87 -19.69
C TYR A 348 3.74 -3.59 -19.47
N ARG A 349 3.70 -4.91 -19.66
CA ARG A 349 2.51 -5.71 -19.41
C ARG A 349 2.20 -5.74 -17.92
N ARG A 350 3.20 -5.98 -17.06
CA ARG A 350 3.01 -5.87 -15.61
C ARG A 350 2.59 -4.47 -15.19
N PHE A 351 3.21 -3.43 -15.75
CA PHE A 351 2.79 -2.05 -15.51
C PHE A 351 1.31 -1.86 -15.89
N ALA A 352 0.90 -2.26 -17.10
CA ALA A 352 -0.46 -2.11 -17.58
C ALA A 352 -1.49 -2.88 -16.72
N VAL A 353 -1.17 -4.09 -16.25
CA VAL A 353 -2.06 -4.84 -15.34
C VAL A 353 -2.30 -4.09 -14.04
N VAL A 354 -1.26 -3.50 -13.45
CA VAL A 354 -1.37 -2.80 -12.16
C VAL A 354 -1.99 -1.42 -12.32
N TYR A 355 -1.65 -0.70 -13.40
CA TYR A 355 -2.11 0.66 -13.63
C TYR A 355 -3.51 0.73 -14.25
N ASN A 356 -3.73 -0.01 -15.35
CA ASN A 356 -4.95 0.02 -16.15
C ASN A 356 -5.93 -1.12 -15.80
N GLY A 357 -5.49 -2.11 -15.02
CA GLY A 357 -6.28 -3.29 -14.67
C GLY A 357 -6.19 -4.43 -15.69
N PRO A 358 -6.88 -5.55 -15.43
CA PRO A 358 -6.73 -6.78 -16.20
C PRO A 358 -7.46 -6.78 -17.56
N GLY A 359 -8.23 -5.73 -17.87
CA GLY A 359 -9.13 -5.72 -19.03
C GLY A 359 -8.42 -5.75 -20.39
N GLN A 360 -7.33 -4.97 -20.55
CA GLN A 360 -6.60 -4.86 -21.83
C GLN A 360 -5.08 -4.65 -21.66
N PRO A 361 -4.39 -5.42 -20.80
CA PRO A 361 -2.99 -5.15 -20.48
C PRO A 361 -2.07 -5.22 -21.70
N ASP A 362 -2.31 -6.14 -22.64
CA ASP A 362 -1.49 -6.29 -23.84
C ASP A 362 -1.61 -5.11 -24.82
N PHE A 363 -2.80 -4.49 -24.88
CA PHE A 363 -3.03 -3.30 -25.72
C PHE A 363 -2.25 -2.09 -25.19
N TYR A 364 -2.34 -1.83 -23.89
CA TYR A 364 -1.59 -0.74 -23.25
C TYR A 364 -0.08 -0.99 -23.27
N ALA A 365 0.35 -2.21 -22.98
CA ALA A 365 1.77 -2.58 -23.07
C ALA A 365 2.34 -2.38 -24.48
N GLY A 366 1.58 -2.76 -25.52
CA GLY A 366 1.96 -2.53 -26.91
C GLY A 366 2.11 -1.05 -27.25
N LYS A 367 1.21 -0.19 -26.74
CA LYS A 367 1.33 1.27 -26.89
C LYS A 367 2.57 1.82 -26.19
N MET A 368 2.82 1.44 -24.94
CA MET A 368 3.97 1.89 -24.15
C MET A 368 5.28 1.52 -24.85
N SER A 369 5.38 0.26 -25.29
CA SER A 369 6.53 -0.23 -26.06
C SER A 369 6.72 0.54 -27.37
N ALA A 370 5.63 0.81 -28.10
CA ALA A 370 5.70 1.56 -29.36
C ALA A 370 6.18 2.99 -29.15
N TYR A 371 5.67 3.71 -28.14
CA TYR A 371 6.12 5.05 -27.82
C TYR A 371 7.57 5.08 -27.31
N ALA A 372 7.96 4.13 -26.45
CA ALA A 372 9.33 4.03 -25.96
C ALA A 372 10.33 3.81 -27.11
N ALA A 373 10.03 2.86 -28.00
CA ALA A 373 10.87 2.57 -29.17
C ALA A 373 10.91 3.75 -30.16
N ALA A 374 9.75 4.36 -30.45
CA ALA A 374 9.67 5.51 -31.35
C ALA A 374 10.45 6.70 -30.81
N PHE A 375 10.33 7.00 -29.51
CA PHE A 375 11.10 8.06 -28.88
C PHE A 375 12.60 7.76 -28.84
N ALA A 376 13.00 6.53 -28.49
CA ALA A 376 14.39 6.11 -28.51
C ALA A 376 15.05 6.30 -29.89
N SER A 377 14.28 6.19 -30.98
CA SER A 377 14.79 6.39 -32.35
C SER A 377 15.06 7.85 -32.72
N VAL A 378 14.46 8.81 -32.01
CA VAL A 378 14.57 10.26 -32.29
C VAL A 378 15.26 11.04 -31.18
N ARG A 379 15.43 10.44 -30.00
CA ARG A 379 16.12 11.05 -28.87
C ARG A 379 17.60 11.25 -29.22
N PRO A 380 18.15 12.46 -29.08
CA PRO A 380 19.58 12.68 -29.19
C PRO A 380 20.30 11.79 -28.18
N VAL A 381 21.12 10.85 -28.67
CA VAL A 381 22.10 10.20 -27.81
C VAL A 381 23.12 11.29 -27.50
N ALA A 382 23.04 11.89 -26.31
CA ALA A 382 24.14 12.71 -25.85
C ALA A 382 25.41 11.85 -25.94
N PRO A 383 26.46 12.25 -26.68
CA PRO A 383 27.76 11.65 -26.44
C PRO A 383 28.06 11.92 -24.96
N LEU A 384 28.29 10.86 -24.18
CA LEU A 384 29.09 11.01 -22.97
C LEU A 384 30.30 11.87 -23.36
N PRO A 385 30.53 13.03 -22.74
CA PRO A 385 31.52 13.99 -23.23
C PRO A 385 32.88 13.29 -23.39
N ALA A 386 33.33 13.18 -24.64
CA ALA A 386 34.63 12.64 -24.99
C ALA A 386 35.70 13.61 -24.44
N GLY A 387 36.27 13.26 -23.29
CA GLY A 387 37.24 14.10 -22.58
C GLY A 387 36.84 14.51 -21.17
N ALA A 388 35.66 14.11 -20.67
CA ALA A 388 35.53 13.90 -19.23
C ALA A 388 36.28 12.61 -18.91
N VAL A 389 37.55 12.73 -18.55
CA VAL A 389 38.08 11.81 -17.55
C VAL A 389 37.05 11.92 -16.42
N MET A 390 36.36 10.81 -16.12
CA MET A 390 35.71 10.70 -14.84
C MET A 390 36.85 10.83 -13.83
N GLU A 391 37.11 12.05 -13.36
CA GLU A 391 37.35 12.17 -11.93
C GLU A 391 36.10 11.53 -11.33
N GLU A 392 36.31 10.32 -10.84
CA GLU A 392 35.40 9.67 -9.92
C GLU A 392 34.83 10.79 -9.03
N PRO A 393 33.49 10.93 -8.91
CA PRO A 393 32.95 11.77 -7.84
C PRO A 393 33.76 11.42 -6.60
N PRO A 394 34.25 12.39 -5.79
CA PRO A 394 34.91 12.02 -4.54
C PRO A 394 33.96 11.03 -3.89
N GLU A 395 34.44 9.78 -3.81
CA GLU A 395 33.68 8.63 -3.36
C GLU A 395 32.89 9.15 -2.17
N PRO A 396 31.53 9.17 -2.19
CA PRO A 396 30.77 9.89 -1.19
C PRO A 396 31.19 9.32 0.13
N ALA A 397 32.07 10.05 0.86
CA ALA A 397 33.13 9.46 1.69
C ALA A 397 32.60 8.17 2.26
N ALA A 398 32.97 7.04 1.62
CA ALA A 398 32.19 5.80 1.70
C ALA A 398 31.70 5.69 3.12
N ALA A 399 30.39 5.94 3.35
CA ALA A 399 29.85 5.81 4.69
C ALA A 399 30.30 4.40 5.05
N PRO A 400 31.22 4.25 6.02
CA PRO A 400 32.15 3.14 6.04
C PRO A 400 31.31 1.91 5.84
N GLN A 401 31.51 1.20 4.71
CA GLN A 401 30.72 0.01 4.47
C GLN A 401 30.85 -0.77 5.76
N PRO A 402 29.75 -1.11 6.46
CA PRO A 402 29.85 -1.82 7.71
C PRO A 402 30.66 -3.05 7.37
N THR A 403 31.89 -3.08 7.87
CA THR A 403 32.80 -4.18 7.59
C THR A 403 32.06 -5.41 8.06
N SER A 404 31.70 -6.30 7.14
CA SER A 404 31.08 -7.56 7.50
C SER A 404 31.86 -8.13 8.69
N PRO A 405 31.16 -8.53 9.78
CA PRO A 405 31.78 -9.17 10.91
C PRO A 405 32.87 -10.14 10.47
N LYS A 406 34.03 -10.05 11.11
CA LYS A 406 35.14 -10.99 10.86
C LYS A 406 34.58 -12.42 10.76
N PRO A 407 34.96 -13.20 9.74
CA PRO A 407 34.46 -14.56 9.58
C PRO A 407 34.63 -15.35 10.89
N GLY A 408 33.55 -15.92 11.41
CA GLY A 408 33.55 -16.77 12.60
C GLY A 408 33.02 -16.16 13.90
N VAL A 409 32.61 -14.88 13.93
CA VAL A 409 31.93 -14.28 15.09
C VAL A 409 30.43 -14.08 14.78
N PRO A 410 29.49 -14.53 15.64
CA PRO A 410 28.06 -14.30 15.44
C PRO A 410 27.72 -12.81 15.26
N LEU A 411 26.85 -12.49 14.30
CA LEU A 411 26.45 -11.10 13.99
C LEU A 411 25.90 -10.36 15.23
N ALA A 412 25.24 -11.09 16.14
CA ALA A 412 24.74 -10.58 17.41
C ALA A 412 25.83 -10.02 18.34
N GLU A 413 27.04 -10.57 18.28
CA GLU A 413 28.19 -10.17 19.10
C GLU A 413 29.08 -9.19 18.35
N ALA A 414 29.23 -9.37 17.05
CA ALA A 414 30.11 -8.56 16.22
C ALA A 414 29.53 -7.17 15.90
N ASP A 415 28.21 -7.07 15.70
CA ASP A 415 27.52 -5.81 15.49
C ASP A 415 26.07 -5.90 16.03
N PRO A 416 25.87 -5.58 17.32
CA PRO A 416 24.56 -5.67 17.95
C PRO A 416 23.51 -4.75 17.32
N GLN A 417 23.92 -3.62 16.75
CA GLN A 417 23.01 -2.66 16.11
C GLN A 417 22.55 -3.18 14.75
N LEU A 418 23.48 -3.69 13.93
CA LEU A 418 23.15 -4.32 12.66
C LEU A 418 22.31 -5.58 12.86
N TYR A 419 22.62 -6.37 13.89
CA TYR A 419 21.80 -7.54 14.25
C TYR A 419 20.40 -7.15 14.70
N ALA A 420 20.25 -6.07 15.49
CA ALA A 420 18.95 -5.57 15.89
C ALA A 420 18.15 -5.04 14.69
N ALA A 421 18.78 -4.31 13.77
CA ALA A 421 18.15 -3.81 12.55
C ALA A 421 17.74 -4.96 11.60
N TRP A 422 18.60 -5.97 11.44
CA TRP A 422 18.27 -7.18 10.68
C TRP A 422 17.12 -7.95 11.34
N ARG A 423 17.16 -8.16 12.65
CA ARG A 423 16.08 -8.82 13.39
C ARG A 423 14.77 -8.07 13.22
N GLU A 424 14.78 -6.75 13.36
CA GLU A 424 13.58 -5.92 13.19
C GLU A 424 13.06 -5.95 11.75
N HIS A 425 13.93 -5.99 10.75
CA HIS A 425 13.57 -6.16 9.34
C HIS A 425 12.90 -7.52 9.09
N ILE A 426 13.48 -8.60 9.63
CA ILE A 426 12.93 -9.96 9.52
C ILE A 426 11.59 -10.07 10.26
N GLU A 427 11.49 -9.54 11.48
CA GLU A 427 10.23 -9.50 12.24
C GLU A 427 9.14 -8.67 11.51
N ARG A 428 9.51 -7.53 10.93
CA ARG A 428 8.60 -6.74 10.08
C ARG A 428 8.16 -7.52 8.84
N GLY A 429 9.07 -8.25 8.20
CA GLY A 429 8.76 -9.14 7.09
C GLY A 429 7.70 -10.19 7.49
N PHE A 430 7.88 -10.85 8.62
CA PHE A 430 6.90 -11.81 9.15
C PHE A 430 5.55 -11.16 9.47
N ARG A 431 5.52 -10.00 10.15
CA ARG A 431 4.28 -9.27 10.47
C ARG A 431 3.53 -8.82 9.22
N ASN A 432 4.23 -8.26 8.23
CA ASN A 432 3.65 -7.83 6.97
C ASN A 432 3.08 -9.01 6.18
N ASN A 433 3.79 -10.14 6.21
CA ASN A 433 3.35 -11.34 5.55
C ASN A 433 2.14 -12.01 6.24
N GLU A 434 2.10 -12.00 7.58
CA GLU A 434 0.92 -12.43 8.35
C GLU A 434 -0.30 -11.56 8.02
N ALA A 435 -0.10 -10.24 7.84
CA ALA A 435 -1.16 -9.34 7.39
C ALA A 435 -1.63 -9.64 5.96
N MET A 436 -0.71 -9.93 5.03
CA MET A 436 -1.07 -10.36 3.68
C MET A 436 -1.87 -11.66 3.70
N PHE A 437 -1.41 -12.66 4.46
CA PHE A 437 -2.10 -13.95 4.59
C PHE A 437 -3.49 -13.77 5.19
N ARG A 438 -3.65 -12.93 6.23
CA ARG A 438 -4.96 -12.60 6.81
C ARG A 438 -5.89 -11.96 5.79
N ARG A 439 -5.42 -10.99 5.00
CA ARG A 439 -6.24 -10.32 3.97
C ARG A 439 -6.67 -11.28 2.88
N VAL A 440 -5.77 -12.17 2.43
CA VAL A 440 -6.10 -13.21 1.46
C VAL A 440 -7.13 -14.17 2.07
N LEU A 441 -6.90 -14.66 3.28
CA LEU A 441 -7.83 -15.53 3.99
C LEU A 441 -9.20 -14.87 4.15
N GLU A 442 -9.29 -13.62 4.57
CA GLU A 442 -10.54 -12.86 4.69
C GLU A 442 -11.25 -12.68 3.34
N ALA A 443 -10.51 -12.36 2.27
CA ALA A 443 -11.07 -12.23 0.93
C ALA A 443 -11.71 -13.54 0.41
N PHE A 444 -11.18 -14.70 0.82
CA PHE A 444 -11.76 -16.01 0.51
C PHE A 444 -12.85 -16.45 1.50
N MET A 445 -12.71 -16.15 2.79
CA MET A 445 -13.65 -16.54 3.84
C MET A 445 -14.93 -15.70 3.85
N ASN A 446 -14.90 -14.45 3.37
CA ASN A 446 -16.09 -13.61 3.28
C ASN A 446 -17.15 -14.16 2.30
N PRO A 447 -16.81 -14.52 1.05
CA PRO A 447 -17.74 -15.23 0.16
C PRO A 447 -18.19 -16.60 0.72
N TYR A 448 -17.30 -17.31 1.41
CA TYR A 448 -17.62 -18.59 2.08
C TYR A 448 -18.74 -18.41 3.11
N TRP A 449 -18.57 -17.50 4.06
CA TRP A 449 -19.56 -17.28 5.11
C TRP A 449 -20.86 -16.71 4.56
N THR A 450 -20.79 -15.89 3.52
CA THR A 450 -21.97 -15.38 2.81
C THR A 450 -22.77 -16.54 2.18
N THR A 451 -22.07 -17.49 1.56
CA THR A 451 -22.69 -18.68 0.95
C THR A 451 -23.32 -19.59 2.01
N VAL A 452 -22.62 -19.82 3.13
CA VAL A 452 -23.16 -20.58 4.27
C VAL A 452 -24.39 -19.90 4.87
N TRP A 453 -24.38 -18.57 5.03
CA TRP A 453 -25.53 -17.81 5.51
C TRP A 453 -26.71 -17.90 4.56
N MET A 454 -26.49 -17.75 3.25
CA MET A 454 -27.52 -17.92 2.23
C MET A 454 -28.15 -19.31 2.31
N TYR A 455 -27.35 -20.37 2.49
CA TYR A 455 -27.86 -21.73 2.67
C TYR A 455 -28.67 -21.90 3.96
N ARG A 456 -28.24 -21.29 5.07
CA ARG A 456 -29.00 -21.32 6.34
C ARG A 456 -30.35 -20.62 6.20
N ILE A 457 -30.40 -19.49 5.51
CA ILE A 457 -31.64 -18.76 5.22
C ILE A 457 -32.55 -19.61 4.32
N LEU A 458 -32.03 -20.15 3.22
CA LEU A 458 -32.79 -20.98 2.29
C LEU A 458 -33.34 -22.24 2.98
N PHE A 459 -32.56 -22.86 3.87
CA PHE A 459 -33.01 -23.97 4.70
C PHE A 459 -34.16 -23.55 5.64
N GLY A 460 -34.03 -22.41 6.32
CA GLY A 460 -35.09 -21.87 7.17
C GLY A 460 -36.38 -21.59 6.42
N VAL A 461 -36.29 -21.00 5.22
CA VAL A 461 -37.44 -20.74 4.34
C VAL A 461 -38.09 -22.05 3.89
N GLY A 462 -37.29 -23.05 3.50
CA GLY A 462 -37.79 -24.37 3.10
C GLY A 462 -38.55 -25.08 4.22
N VAL A 463 -38.00 -25.10 5.43
CA VAL A 463 -38.66 -25.68 6.62
C VAL A 463 -39.95 -24.92 6.95
N THR A 464 -39.92 -23.58 6.89
CA THR A 464 -41.11 -22.76 7.18
C THR A 464 -42.22 -23.02 6.16
N ALA A 465 -41.89 -23.06 4.87
CA ALA A 465 -42.84 -23.36 3.81
C ALA A 465 -43.46 -24.76 3.98
N PHE A 466 -42.66 -25.75 4.38
CA PHE A 466 -43.13 -27.10 4.69
C PHE A 466 -44.11 -27.12 5.86
N VAL A 467 -43.79 -26.44 6.98
CA VAL A 467 -44.67 -26.36 8.15
C VAL A 467 -45.99 -25.66 7.81
N VAL A 468 -45.94 -24.58 7.03
CA VAL A 468 -47.15 -23.86 6.57
C VAL A 468 -48.00 -24.77 5.68
N ALA A 469 -47.39 -25.49 4.73
CA ALA A 469 -48.11 -26.43 3.86
C ALA A 469 -48.77 -27.55 4.67
N ALA A 470 -48.09 -28.11 5.67
CA ALA A 470 -48.63 -29.11 6.58
C ALA A 470 -49.80 -28.57 7.42
N ALA A 471 -49.69 -27.34 7.94
CA ALA A 471 -50.75 -26.70 8.71
C ALA A 471 -52.00 -26.41 7.85
N VAL A 472 -51.82 -25.86 6.65
CA VAL A 472 -52.91 -25.60 5.69
C VAL A 472 -53.63 -26.89 5.32
N ALA A 473 -52.88 -27.97 5.11
CA ALA A 473 -53.46 -29.27 4.78
C ALA A 473 -54.26 -29.90 5.92
N LEU A 474 -53.80 -29.77 7.18
CA LEU A 474 -54.55 -30.20 8.36
C LEU A 474 -55.87 -29.44 8.52
N ILE A 475 -55.87 -28.13 8.20
CA ILE A 475 -57.06 -27.29 8.25
C ILE A 475 -58.06 -27.66 7.14
N GLN A 476 -57.57 -28.01 5.94
CA GLN A 476 -58.40 -28.34 4.77
C GLN A 476 -58.80 -29.82 4.69
N ASN A 477 -58.31 -30.67 5.60
CA ASN A 477 -58.58 -32.10 5.68
C ASN A 477 -58.25 -32.87 4.38
N ASN A 478 -57.25 -32.40 3.62
CA ASN A 478 -56.84 -32.98 2.34
C ASN A 478 -55.46 -33.65 2.45
N ILE A 479 -55.46 -34.90 2.92
CA ILE A 479 -54.25 -35.71 3.14
C ILE A 479 -53.43 -35.89 1.87
N VAL A 480 -54.08 -35.97 0.70
CA VAL A 480 -53.41 -36.20 -0.60
C VAL A 480 -52.53 -34.99 -0.97
N THR A 481 -53.01 -33.77 -0.75
CA THR A 481 -52.24 -32.55 -0.99
C THR A 481 -51.01 -32.46 -0.09
N THR A 482 -51.12 -32.89 1.18
CA THR A 482 -49.99 -32.93 2.13
C THR A 482 -48.87 -33.85 1.67
N LEU A 483 -49.22 -35.07 1.23
CA LEU A 483 -48.25 -36.08 0.81
C LEU A 483 -47.57 -35.71 -0.50
N VAL A 484 -48.34 -35.19 -1.46
CA VAL A 484 -47.81 -34.79 -2.76
C VAL A 484 -46.94 -33.55 -2.65
N PHE A 485 -47.43 -32.45 -2.07
CA PHE A 485 -46.65 -31.21 -2.01
C PHE A 485 -45.57 -31.24 -0.92
N GLY A 486 -45.84 -31.83 0.24
CA GLY A 486 -44.83 -32.01 1.29
C GLY A 486 -43.70 -32.94 0.88
N GLY A 487 -44.03 -34.07 0.24
CA GLY A 487 -43.04 -35.04 -0.26
C GLY A 487 -42.20 -34.49 -1.42
N LEU A 488 -42.83 -33.79 -2.37
CA LEU A 488 -42.15 -33.18 -3.52
C LEU A 488 -41.24 -32.02 -3.10
N SER A 489 -41.67 -31.18 -2.13
CA SER A 489 -40.84 -30.09 -1.60
C SER A 489 -39.63 -30.61 -0.83
N VAL A 490 -39.78 -31.67 -0.02
CA VAL A 490 -38.63 -32.30 0.67
C VAL A 490 -37.69 -32.96 -0.33
N ALA A 491 -38.20 -33.66 -1.34
CA ALA A 491 -37.38 -34.29 -2.38
C ALA A 491 -36.65 -33.27 -3.27
N ALA A 492 -37.31 -32.18 -3.67
CA ALA A 492 -36.70 -31.10 -4.44
C ALA A 492 -35.68 -30.33 -3.60
N PHE A 493 -35.96 -30.11 -2.31
CA PHE A 493 -35.05 -29.44 -1.38
C PHE A 493 -33.80 -30.28 -1.10
N LEU A 494 -33.97 -31.57 -0.74
CA LEU A 494 -32.86 -32.52 -0.55
C LEU A 494 -32.09 -32.74 -1.86
N GLY A 495 -32.80 -32.84 -2.99
CA GLY A 495 -32.21 -32.96 -4.31
C GLY A 495 -31.33 -31.77 -4.65
N TYR A 496 -31.84 -30.54 -4.49
CA TYR A 496 -31.08 -29.31 -4.73
C TYR A 496 -29.89 -29.15 -3.77
N PHE A 497 -30.07 -29.50 -2.49
CA PHE A 497 -29.03 -29.37 -1.45
C PHE A 497 -27.92 -30.42 -1.58
N ILE A 498 -28.25 -31.65 -1.99
CA ILE A 498 -27.29 -32.74 -2.20
C ILE A 498 -26.60 -32.62 -3.58
N SER A 499 -27.26 -32.04 -4.59
CA SER A 499 -26.75 -31.94 -5.97
C SER A 499 -25.94 -30.68 -6.30
N ARG A 500 -26.03 -29.61 -5.49
CA ARG A 500 -25.21 -28.39 -5.67
C ARG A 500 -23.97 -28.47 -4.77
N PRO A 501 -22.76 -28.19 -5.28
CA PRO A 501 -21.59 -28.93 -4.81
C PRO A 501 -20.93 -28.27 -3.59
N LEU A 502 -20.85 -29.03 -2.49
CA LEU A 502 -19.76 -28.89 -1.51
C LEU A 502 -18.36 -28.99 -2.16
N GLN A 503 -18.27 -29.53 -3.37
CA GLN A 503 -17.03 -29.78 -4.11
C GLN A 503 -16.22 -28.51 -4.41
N ALA A 504 -16.84 -27.40 -4.82
CA ALA A 504 -16.12 -26.15 -5.02
C ALA A 504 -15.58 -25.55 -3.70
N LEU A 505 -16.25 -25.84 -2.59
CA LEU A 505 -15.86 -25.43 -1.25
C LEU A 505 -14.65 -26.25 -0.75
N GLU A 506 -14.71 -27.58 -0.90
CA GLU A 506 -13.65 -28.52 -0.51
C GLU A 506 -12.37 -28.34 -1.34
N GLU A 507 -12.51 -28.14 -2.65
CA GLU A 507 -11.36 -27.99 -3.56
C GLU A 507 -10.64 -26.65 -3.37
N ASN A 508 -11.37 -25.56 -3.08
CA ASN A 508 -10.76 -24.26 -2.75
C ASN A 508 -10.04 -24.29 -1.40
N LEU A 509 -10.60 -24.99 -0.40
CA LEU A 509 -9.94 -25.18 0.90
C LEU A 509 -8.67 -26.02 0.78
N GLN A 510 -8.68 -27.07 -0.06
CA GLN A 510 -7.47 -27.86 -0.37
C GLN A 510 -6.40 -26.99 -1.04
N PHE A 511 -6.75 -26.13 -1.99
CA PHE A 511 -5.82 -25.24 -2.68
C PHE A 511 -5.10 -24.28 -1.71
N ILE A 512 -5.86 -23.63 -0.82
CA ILE A 512 -5.30 -22.70 0.19
C ILE A 512 -4.36 -23.44 1.15
N THR A 513 -4.73 -24.65 1.55
CA THR A 513 -3.90 -25.49 2.45
C THR A 513 -2.57 -25.85 1.79
N TRP A 514 -2.59 -26.27 0.53
CA TRP A 514 -1.38 -26.60 -0.22
C TRP A 514 -0.52 -25.37 -0.54
N LEU A 515 -1.14 -24.22 -0.79
CA LEU A 515 -0.41 -22.95 -0.95
C LEU A 515 0.32 -22.57 0.34
N GLY A 516 -0.35 -22.72 1.50
CA GLY A 516 0.27 -22.54 2.81
C GLY A 516 1.44 -23.50 3.06
N ILE A 517 1.32 -24.77 2.64
CA ILE A 517 2.41 -25.76 2.72
C ILE A 517 3.60 -25.36 1.84
N ILE A 518 3.38 -24.94 0.59
CA ILE A 518 4.44 -24.50 -0.32
C ILE A 518 5.17 -23.28 0.27
N TYR A 519 4.41 -22.34 0.81
CA TYR A 519 4.94 -21.12 1.41
C TYR A 519 5.77 -21.42 2.68
N ASN A 520 5.24 -22.23 3.60
CA ASN A 520 5.98 -22.65 4.79
C ASN A 520 7.24 -23.47 4.44
N SER A 521 7.17 -24.30 3.39
CA SER A 521 8.35 -25.05 2.93
C SER A 521 9.44 -24.10 2.42
N TYR A 522 9.07 -23.08 1.64
CA TYR A 522 10.00 -22.08 1.12
C TYR A 522 10.78 -21.38 2.25
N TRP A 523 10.05 -20.87 3.25
CA TRP A 523 10.69 -20.20 4.39
C TRP A 523 11.50 -21.16 5.25
N THR A 524 11.05 -22.41 5.42
CA THR A 524 11.81 -23.42 6.14
C THR A 524 13.16 -23.69 5.45
N THR A 525 13.16 -23.86 4.13
CA THR A 525 14.40 -24.00 3.34
C THR A 525 15.29 -22.77 3.46
N LEU A 526 14.71 -21.57 3.39
CA LEU A 526 15.47 -20.32 3.53
C LEU A 526 16.09 -20.15 4.92
N THR A 527 15.39 -20.55 5.98
CA THR A 527 15.93 -20.51 7.35
C THR A 527 17.04 -21.54 7.61
N GLN A 528 17.07 -22.63 6.83
CA GLN A 528 18.10 -23.67 6.89
C GLN A 528 19.32 -23.33 6.01
N ALA A 529 19.15 -22.47 5.00
CA ALA A 529 20.23 -21.94 4.18
C ALA A 529 21.09 -20.94 4.96
N GLN A 530 22.02 -21.45 5.77
CA GLN A 530 22.91 -20.62 6.61
C GLN A 530 24.38 -20.64 6.15
N GLU A 531 24.71 -21.45 5.14
CA GLU A 531 26.08 -21.52 4.62
C GLU A 531 26.40 -20.31 3.73
N PRO A 532 27.38 -19.46 4.08
CA PRO A 532 27.67 -18.23 3.33
C PRO A 532 28.10 -18.47 1.86
N THR A 533 28.68 -19.64 1.58
CA THR A 533 29.18 -20.01 0.24
C THR A 533 28.11 -20.55 -0.68
N THR A 534 26.99 -21.05 -0.15
CA THR A 534 25.88 -21.62 -0.92
C THR A 534 24.61 -20.79 -0.84
N TYR A 535 24.54 -19.82 0.08
CA TYR A 535 23.34 -19.03 0.39
C TYR A 535 22.58 -18.52 -0.84
N LEU A 536 23.27 -17.90 -1.82
CA LEU A 536 22.62 -17.40 -3.04
C LEU A 536 22.07 -18.53 -3.93
N ALA A 537 22.76 -19.67 -3.98
CA ALA A 537 22.30 -20.85 -4.70
C ALA A 537 21.11 -21.50 -3.98
N ASP A 538 21.13 -21.55 -2.64
CA ASP A 538 20.06 -22.12 -1.81
C ASP A 538 18.79 -21.25 -1.89
N VAL A 539 18.92 -19.93 -1.86
CA VAL A 539 17.81 -18.98 -2.08
C VAL A 539 17.20 -19.16 -3.46
N LYS A 540 18.05 -19.27 -4.49
CA LYS A 540 17.61 -19.48 -5.87
C LYS A 540 16.88 -20.82 -6.00
N GLN A 541 17.43 -21.89 -5.45
CA GLN A 541 16.83 -23.22 -5.49
C GLN A 541 15.49 -23.26 -4.74
N ALA A 542 15.40 -22.69 -3.55
CA ALA A 542 14.15 -22.60 -2.79
C ALA A 542 13.07 -21.84 -3.57
N THR A 543 13.46 -20.75 -4.25
CA THR A 543 12.56 -19.93 -5.07
C THR A 543 12.07 -20.70 -6.29
N ASP A 544 12.96 -21.38 -7.01
CA ASP A 544 12.64 -22.20 -8.17
C ASP A 544 11.69 -23.36 -7.79
N ASP A 545 11.94 -24.03 -6.66
CA ASP A 545 11.10 -25.10 -6.12
C ASP A 545 9.70 -24.61 -5.74
N ALA A 546 9.59 -23.45 -5.09
CA ALA A 546 8.32 -22.85 -4.72
C ALA A 546 7.49 -22.48 -5.96
N ILE A 547 8.13 -21.88 -6.97
CA ILE A 547 7.49 -21.54 -8.24
C ILE A 547 7.00 -22.80 -8.97
N ALA A 548 7.83 -23.85 -9.02
CA ALA A 548 7.45 -25.12 -9.66
C ALA A 548 6.23 -25.75 -8.98
N ARG A 549 6.20 -25.78 -7.65
CA ARG A 549 5.07 -26.33 -6.88
C ARG A 549 3.80 -25.48 -7.02
N MET A 550 3.93 -24.15 -7.06
CA MET A 550 2.79 -23.26 -7.30
C MET A 550 2.20 -23.46 -8.70
N LYS A 551 3.03 -23.65 -9.73
CA LYS A 551 2.56 -23.98 -11.10
C LYS A 551 1.78 -25.28 -11.12
N VAL A 552 2.32 -26.36 -10.55
CA VAL A 552 1.62 -27.65 -10.45
C VAL A 552 0.29 -27.53 -9.71
N LEU A 553 0.25 -26.74 -8.63
CA LEU A 553 -0.97 -26.52 -7.86
C LEU A 553 -2.02 -25.74 -8.67
N MET A 554 -1.59 -24.72 -9.41
CA MET A 554 -2.45 -23.88 -10.27
C MET A 554 -2.99 -24.66 -11.47
N ASP A 555 -2.17 -25.52 -12.08
CA ASP A 555 -2.58 -26.38 -13.19
C ASP A 555 -3.65 -27.38 -12.73
N LYS A 556 -3.45 -28.05 -11.58
CA LYS A 556 -4.45 -28.94 -10.97
C LYS A 556 -5.74 -28.21 -10.60
N HIS A 557 -5.65 -26.99 -10.11
CA HIS A 557 -6.81 -26.17 -9.78
C HIS A 557 -7.60 -25.78 -11.03
N THR A 558 -6.90 -25.46 -12.12
CA THR A 558 -7.48 -25.11 -13.41
C THR A 558 -8.17 -26.31 -14.05
N GLU A 559 -7.53 -27.49 -14.02
CA GLU A 559 -8.10 -28.75 -14.49
C GLU A 559 -9.41 -29.11 -13.75
N ARG A 560 -9.38 -29.07 -12.41
CA ARG A 560 -10.58 -29.34 -11.59
C ARG A 560 -11.68 -28.29 -11.74
N SER A 561 -11.30 -27.02 -11.87
CA SER A 561 -12.25 -25.94 -12.11
C SER A 561 -12.90 -26.01 -13.51
N GLY A 562 -12.18 -26.52 -14.51
CA GLY A 562 -12.69 -26.76 -15.86
C GLY A 562 -13.62 -27.98 -15.96
N ALA A 563 -13.47 -28.97 -15.08
CA ALA A 563 -14.35 -30.14 -14.99
C ALA A 563 -15.72 -29.86 -14.31
N ARG A 564 -15.99 -28.60 -13.93
CA ARG A 564 -17.26 -28.20 -13.30
C ARG A 564 -18.43 -28.37 -14.28
N PRO A 565 -19.57 -28.96 -13.87
CA PRO A 565 -20.78 -28.94 -14.68
C PRO A 565 -21.19 -27.50 -14.94
N THR A 566 -21.12 -27.06 -16.20
CA THR A 566 -21.67 -25.76 -16.58
C THR A 566 -23.18 -25.87 -16.49
N GLY A 567 -23.79 -25.08 -15.60
CA GLY A 567 -25.24 -25.04 -15.43
C GLY A 567 -25.92 -24.52 -16.69
N LYS A 568 -26.13 -25.40 -17.67
CA LYS A 568 -27.06 -25.26 -18.78
C LYS A 568 -27.94 -26.52 -18.80
N GLU A 569 -28.88 -26.58 -17.86
CA GLU A 569 -30.16 -27.25 -18.03
C GLU A 569 -31.24 -26.40 -17.39
#